data_AF-A0AAQ3TT75-F1
#
_entry.id   AF-A0AAQ3TT75-F1
#
_cell.length_a   1.000
_cell.length_b   1.000
_cell.length_c   1.000
_cell.angle_alpha   90.00
_cell.angle_beta   90.00
_cell.angle_gamma   90.00
#
_symmetry.space_group_name_H-M   'P 1'
#
loop_
_entity.id
_entity.type
_entity.pdbx_description
1 polymer ?
#
loop_
_entity_poly.entity_id
_entity_poly.type
_entity_poly.pdbx_seq_one_letter_code
_entity_poly.pdbx_strand_id
1 'polypeptide(L)'
;MESEGAADPCAICLGDVGRGQAIFTAECSHVFHFPCISESVAYGHRACPLCKATWRDLPAVGGPVRRPPPATPPSSSAAYDDDEPVVQQGVEAAARDPAANDGLVALKTHCERLAVARGASRDSFAVLVHARAPPGRAAAAGAQRAPLDLVTAIDLSGSMRGEKLCLVKQAVGFVIDNLGPDDRLSVVTFSDVAARALRLARMTPNGKASAKRAVEALVARGGTNIGEGLRVAAKVLDDRRHRNAVTSIILLSDGRDGYVQRRHVDLVPRSRNRTTAAPIHTFGFGADHDAAAMHTVSEETGGTFSFVENQAAIQDSFAQCIGGLLSVAMQSVRIDVACAHPGVRVLGVKSGRYANRVDADGRAASVDVGELYADEERRFLLFVSVPAAEAREEATQRIKVRCSYRDTVTGCLEDVAGDDAAVLRPVQAPDGDDAEVSMEVERERVRVAATEAIAAARAAAERGDHAEAARVLESGREAVRRSAPGVAGDPTCAALEDELSDLSTRVANRREYRQMGRAAMLAGMSSHRQQRALSVALVAARATPFGLARAGRGGRGAPRPYATPAMQNMVEISRSARGQGQQPRARPSPPPQPPPAAKRMHLRFAE
;
A
#
# COMPACT_ATOMS: atom_id res chain seq x y z
N MET A 1 38.03 33.47 -43.60
CA MET A 1 36.83 32.72 -43.19
C MET A 1 37.14 32.17 -41.81
N GLU A 2 36.84 32.97 -40.78
CA GLU A 2 37.12 32.64 -39.38
C GLU A 2 36.10 31.58 -38.92
N SER A 3 36.58 30.53 -38.26
CA SER A 3 35.72 29.53 -37.63
C SER A 3 35.17 30.08 -36.32
N GLU A 4 33.87 30.38 -36.26
CA GLU A 4 33.16 30.65 -35.01
C GLU A 4 33.21 29.40 -34.11
N GLY A 5 33.97 29.48 -33.01
CA GLY A 5 34.01 28.44 -31.99
C GLY A 5 32.69 28.38 -31.23
N ALA A 6 32.07 27.20 -31.17
CA ALA A 6 30.91 26.94 -30.34
C ALA A 6 31.23 27.24 -28.87
N ALA A 7 30.50 28.18 -28.25
CA ALA A 7 30.61 28.44 -26.82
C ALA A 7 29.92 27.31 -26.04
N ASP A 8 30.60 26.74 -25.05
CA ASP A 8 29.99 25.72 -24.19
C ASP A 8 28.76 26.28 -23.45
N PRO A 9 27.59 25.61 -23.49
CA PRO A 9 26.37 26.11 -22.87
C PRO A 9 26.42 26.01 -21.34
N CYS A 10 25.69 26.87 -20.64
CA CYS A 10 25.64 26.82 -19.18
C CYS A 10 25.00 25.52 -18.72
N ALA A 11 25.71 24.75 -17.92
CA ALA A 11 25.26 23.43 -17.46
C ALA A 11 24.07 23.41 -16.49
N ILE A 12 23.57 24.58 -16.06
CA ILE A 12 22.44 24.71 -15.13
C ILE A 12 21.15 25.08 -15.87
N CYS A 13 21.22 26.07 -16.76
CA CYS A 13 20.05 26.55 -17.52
C CYS A 13 20.05 26.12 -19.00
N LEU A 14 21.14 25.51 -19.48
CA LEU A 14 21.39 25.10 -20.87
C LEU A 14 21.35 26.25 -21.89
N GLY A 15 21.43 27.50 -21.43
CA GLY A 15 21.51 28.68 -22.30
C GLY A 15 22.95 28.98 -22.73
N ASP A 16 23.10 29.59 -23.90
CA ASP A 16 24.39 30.02 -24.43
C ASP A 16 25.07 31.01 -23.49
N VAL A 17 26.38 30.83 -23.33
CA VAL A 17 27.20 31.68 -22.48
C VAL A 17 27.89 32.73 -23.36
N GLY A 18 27.17 33.82 -23.66
CA GLY A 18 27.57 34.82 -24.66
C GLY A 18 28.22 36.11 -24.10
N ARG A 19 28.79 36.93 -25.00
CA ARG A 19 29.45 38.22 -24.67
C ARG A 19 28.48 39.17 -23.95
N GLY A 20 28.90 39.67 -22.79
CA GLY A 20 28.14 40.63 -21.97
C GLY A 20 27.42 40.03 -20.75
N GLN A 21 27.46 38.72 -20.56
CA GLN A 21 26.94 38.05 -19.36
C GLN A 21 28.06 37.81 -18.34
N ALA A 22 27.73 37.85 -17.05
CA ALA A 22 28.67 37.46 -16.00
C ALA A 22 28.80 35.93 -15.97
N ILE A 23 30.02 35.43 -16.12
CA ILE A 23 30.33 34.01 -16.26
C ILE A 23 31.22 33.58 -15.09
N PHE A 24 30.98 32.37 -14.58
CA PHE A 24 31.86 31.70 -13.63
C PHE A 24 32.41 30.44 -14.27
N THR A 25 33.73 30.39 -14.44
CA THR A 25 34.43 29.18 -14.87
C THR A 25 35.00 28.51 -13.63
N ALA A 26 34.51 27.31 -13.32
CA ALA A 26 34.98 26.55 -12.17
C ALA A 26 36.40 26.01 -12.41
N GLU A 27 37.12 25.66 -11.34
CA GLU A 27 38.45 25.03 -11.38
C GLU A 27 38.49 23.73 -12.23
N CYS A 28 37.34 23.07 -12.36
CA CYS A 28 37.12 21.90 -13.21
C CYS A 28 36.82 22.22 -14.69
N SER A 29 37.08 23.46 -15.13
CA SER A 29 36.85 23.98 -16.49
C SER A 29 35.39 24.04 -16.96
N HIS A 30 34.41 23.72 -16.12
CA HIS A 30 32.99 23.88 -16.45
C HIS A 30 32.56 25.35 -16.33
N VAL A 31 31.76 25.79 -17.29
CA VAL A 31 31.31 27.18 -17.42
C VAL A 31 29.85 27.32 -16.98
N PHE A 32 29.57 28.34 -16.17
CA PHE A 32 28.23 28.64 -15.67
C PHE A 32 27.93 30.13 -15.82
N HIS A 33 26.66 30.50 -16.00
CA HIS A 33 26.27 31.89 -15.71
C HIS A 33 26.47 32.16 -14.22
N PHE A 34 27.08 33.31 -13.89
CA PHE A 34 27.34 33.70 -12.51
C PHE A 34 26.07 33.67 -11.63
N PRO A 35 24.89 34.14 -12.07
CA PRO A 35 23.65 34.00 -11.30
C PRO A 35 23.24 32.55 -11.04
N CYS A 36 23.40 31.68 -12.04
CA CYS A 36 23.01 30.27 -11.95
C CYS A 36 23.83 29.53 -10.89
N ILE A 37 25.12 29.87 -10.75
CA ILE A 37 25.97 29.21 -9.77
C ILE A 37 26.01 29.91 -8.40
N SER A 38 25.82 31.22 -8.37
CA SER A 38 25.78 31.98 -7.11
C SER A 38 24.66 31.48 -6.19
N GLU A 39 23.53 31.08 -6.76
CA GLU A 39 22.42 30.49 -6.00
C GLU A 39 22.79 29.11 -5.43
N SER A 40 23.45 28.25 -6.22
CA SER A 40 23.96 26.95 -5.73
C SER A 40 24.98 27.10 -4.60
N VAL A 41 25.88 28.09 -4.69
CA VAL A 41 26.87 28.39 -3.64
C VAL A 41 26.20 29.00 -2.40
N ALA A 42 25.19 29.86 -2.56
CA ALA A 42 24.41 30.43 -1.46
C ALA A 42 23.63 29.38 -0.66
N TYR A 43 23.25 28.26 -1.27
CA TYR A 43 22.66 27.10 -0.60
C TYR A 43 23.68 26.15 0.06
N GLY A 44 24.97 26.51 0.07
CA GLY A 44 26.03 25.78 0.78
C GLY A 44 26.69 24.65 -0.02
N HIS A 45 26.40 24.54 -1.32
CA HIS A 45 27.07 23.56 -2.18
C HIS A 45 28.48 24.05 -2.53
N ARG A 46 29.50 23.28 -2.13
CA ARG A 46 30.93 23.58 -2.37
C ARG A 46 31.57 22.72 -3.45
N ALA A 47 30.77 22.14 -4.34
CA ALA A 47 31.23 21.23 -5.37
C ALA A 47 30.54 21.49 -6.70
N CYS A 48 31.25 21.23 -7.79
CA CYS A 48 30.72 21.35 -9.14
C CYS A 48 29.48 20.46 -9.32
N PRO A 49 28.35 20.99 -9.83
CA PRO A 49 27.14 20.20 -10.01
C PRO A 49 27.30 19.08 -11.04
N LEU A 50 28.19 19.25 -12.01
CA LEU A 50 28.48 18.28 -13.07
C LEU A 50 29.45 17.18 -12.64
N CYS A 51 30.66 17.55 -12.21
CA CYS A 51 31.73 16.57 -11.95
C CYS A 51 32.02 16.32 -10.46
N LYS A 52 31.32 17.02 -9.55
CA LYS A 52 31.48 16.92 -8.09
C LYS A 52 32.87 17.30 -7.56
N ALA A 53 33.75 17.91 -8.37
CA ALA A 53 35.00 18.48 -7.91
C ALA A 53 34.74 19.57 -6.85
N THR A 54 35.43 19.48 -5.71
CA THR A 54 35.29 20.42 -4.58
C THR A 54 36.04 21.71 -4.88
N TRP A 55 35.40 22.86 -4.67
CA TRP A 55 35.98 24.17 -4.98
C TRP A 55 36.73 24.75 -3.78
N ARG A 56 37.91 25.31 -4.02
CA ARG A 56 38.71 25.97 -2.98
C ARG A 56 38.38 27.46 -2.90
N ASP A 57 38.18 28.10 -4.04
CA ASP A 57 37.79 29.51 -4.14
C ASP A 57 36.33 29.64 -4.61
N LEU A 58 35.48 30.26 -3.77
CA LEU A 58 34.07 30.51 -4.05
C LEU A 58 33.85 31.96 -4.50
N PRO A 59 32.92 32.23 -5.42
CA PRO A 59 32.58 33.60 -5.79
C PRO A 59 32.05 34.35 -4.56
N ALA A 60 32.61 35.54 -4.29
CA ALA A 60 32.22 36.36 -3.15
C ALA A 60 30.75 36.78 -3.26
N VAL A 61 29.90 36.28 -2.36
CA VAL A 61 28.49 36.64 -2.27
C VAL A 61 28.37 37.99 -1.54
N GLY A 62 28.39 39.09 -2.29
CA GLY A 62 28.21 40.44 -1.77
C GLY A 62 26.73 40.85 -1.68
N GLY A 63 26.21 41.03 -0.46
CA GLY A 63 25.02 41.82 -0.14
C GLY A 63 23.65 41.13 -0.26
N PRO A 64 22.63 41.60 0.49
CA PRO A 64 21.34 40.91 0.60
C PRO A 64 20.55 41.08 -0.70
N VAL A 65 20.43 39.99 -1.46
CA VAL A 65 19.52 39.92 -2.60
C VAL A 65 18.09 40.04 -2.07
N ARG A 66 17.37 41.07 -2.51
CA ARG A 66 15.91 41.19 -2.30
C ARG A 66 15.26 39.90 -2.78
N ARG A 67 14.67 39.15 -1.84
CA ARG A 67 13.88 37.95 -2.14
C ARG A 67 12.79 38.32 -3.14
N PRO A 68 12.58 37.57 -4.24
CA PRO A 68 11.27 37.58 -4.87
C PRO A 68 10.26 37.13 -3.81
N PRO A 69 9.05 37.73 -3.77
CA PRO A 69 8.05 37.31 -2.80
C PRO A 69 7.84 35.80 -2.95
N PRO A 70 7.59 35.07 -1.84
CA PRO A 70 7.20 33.67 -1.95
C PRO A 70 6.06 33.58 -2.96
N ALA A 71 6.14 32.62 -3.87
CA ALA A 71 5.04 32.34 -4.80
C ALA A 71 3.76 32.32 -3.96
N THR A 72 2.89 33.30 -4.21
CA THR A 72 1.59 33.37 -3.56
C THR A 72 0.98 31.98 -3.72
N PRO A 73 0.58 31.31 -2.62
CA PRO A 73 -0.18 30.08 -2.78
C PRO A 73 -1.34 30.41 -3.72
N PRO A 74 -1.63 29.58 -4.73
CA PRO A 74 -2.84 29.79 -5.51
C PRO A 74 -3.98 29.97 -4.51
N SER A 75 -4.73 31.05 -4.67
CA SER A 75 -5.87 31.36 -3.83
C SER A 75 -6.73 30.11 -3.68
N SER A 76 -7.40 29.98 -2.54
CA SER A 76 -8.28 28.86 -2.20
C SER A 76 -9.41 28.58 -3.23
N SER A 77 -9.51 29.41 -4.27
CA SER A 77 -10.38 29.32 -5.44
C SER A 77 -9.80 28.66 -6.70
N ALA A 78 -8.50 28.30 -6.77
CA ALA A 78 -7.97 27.63 -7.97
C ALA A 78 -8.63 26.26 -8.15
N ALA A 79 -9.29 26.04 -9.29
CA ALA A 79 -9.73 24.72 -9.73
C ALA A 79 -8.50 23.92 -10.19
N TYR A 80 -8.43 22.63 -9.86
CA TYR A 80 -7.36 21.74 -10.33
C TYR A 80 -7.76 20.99 -11.61
N ASP A 81 -8.15 21.74 -12.64
CA ASP A 81 -8.62 21.26 -13.94
C ASP A 81 -7.52 21.35 -15.04
N ASP A 82 -6.25 21.46 -14.64
CA ASP A 82 -5.08 21.54 -15.52
C ASP A 82 -4.46 20.17 -15.85
N ASP A 83 -5.27 19.10 -15.76
CA ASP A 83 -4.86 17.73 -16.03
C ASP A 83 -4.71 17.44 -17.53
N GLU A 84 -3.78 16.54 -17.86
CA GLU A 84 -3.58 16.04 -19.22
C GLU A 84 -4.74 15.13 -19.64
N PRO A 85 -5.19 15.19 -20.91
CA PRO A 85 -6.27 14.35 -21.41
C PRO A 85 -5.90 12.89 -21.26
N VAL A 86 -6.86 12.01 -20.93
CA VAL A 86 -6.68 10.55 -20.91
C VAL A 86 -6.91 9.99 -22.31
N VAL A 87 -6.16 8.96 -22.74
CA VAL A 87 -6.44 8.29 -24.01
C VAL A 87 -7.70 7.50 -23.76
N GLN A 88 -8.83 7.96 -24.29
CA GLN A 88 -10.02 7.12 -24.36
C GLN A 88 -9.66 6.00 -25.34
N GLN A 89 -9.23 4.84 -24.82
CA GLN A 89 -9.21 3.66 -25.65
C GLN A 89 -10.65 3.43 -26.08
N GLY A 90 -10.90 3.50 -27.39
CA GLY A 90 -12.18 3.15 -27.96
C GLY A 90 -12.57 1.79 -27.40
N VAL A 91 -13.73 1.72 -26.76
CA VAL A 91 -14.35 0.47 -26.34
C VAL A 91 -14.82 -0.21 -27.62
N GLU A 92 -13.90 -0.73 -28.42
CA GLU A 92 -14.25 -1.81 -29.32
C GLU A 92 -14.51 -3.00 -28.41
N ALA A 93 -15.79 -3.25 -28.15
CA ALA A 93 -16.26 -4.46 -27.51
C ALA A 93 -15.79 -5.64 -28.37
N ALA A 94 -14.55 -6.10 -28.16
CA ALA A 94 -14.09 -7.36 -28.68
C ALA A 94 -15.04 -8.41 -28.10
N ALA A 95 -15.93 -8.90 -28.96
CA ALA A 95 -16.89 -9.93 -28.61
C ALA A 95 -16.12 -11.09 -27.96
N ARG A 96 -16.35 -11.30 -26.66
CA ARG A 96 -15.78 -12.47 -25.98
C ARG A 96 -16.43 -13.71 -26.55
N ASP A 97 -15.61 -14.69 -26.87
CA ASP A 97 -16.07 -16.07 -27.07
C ASP A 97 -16.61 -16.57 -25.71
N PRO A 98 -17.92 -16.89 -25.59
CA PRO A 98 -18.56 -17.25 -24.32
C PRO A 98 -18.04 -18.56 -23.70
N ALA A 99 -17.14 -19.30 -24.39
CA ALA A 99 -16.59 -20.56 -23.93
C ALA A 99 -15.37 -20.43 -22.97
N ALA A 100 -14.77 -19.24 -22.82
CA ALA A 100 -13.61 -19.04 -21.95
C ALA A 100 -14.00 -18.40 -20.61
N ASN A 101 -14.42 -19.22 -19.64
CA ASN A 101 -14.67 -18.80 -18.25
C ASN A 101 -13.41 -18.33 -17.48
N ASP A 102 -12.24 -18.30 -18.13
CA ASP A 102 -10.92 -18.04 -17.54
C ASP A 102 -10.69 -16.56 -17.12
N GLY A 103 -11.68 -15.69 -17.30
CA GLY A 103 -11.60 -14.25 -17.02
C GLY A 103 -12.64 -13.70 -16.04
N LEU A 104 -13.45 -14.55 -15.41
CA LEU A 104 -14.49 -14.13 -14.45
C LEU A 104 -14.06 -14.40 -13.00
N VAL A 105 -14.74 -13.73 -12.06
CA VAL A 105 -14.58 -14.00 -10.62
C VAL A 105 -14.96 -15.44 -10.30
N ALA A 106 -14.12 -16.13 -9.54
CA ALA A 106 -14.42 -17.46 -9.03
C ALA A 106 -15.15 -17.33 -7.68
N LEU A 107 -16.37 -17.87 -7.59
CA LEU A 107 -17.23 -17.76 -6.41
C LEU A 107 -17.61 -19.15 -5.90
N LYS A 108 -17.05 -19.54 -4.75
CA LYS A 108 -17.25 -20.85 -4.12
C LYS A 108 -17.96 -20.70 -2.79
N THR A 109 -18.69 -21.74 -2.41
CA THR A 109 -19.35 -21.82 -1.11
C THR A 109 -18.97 -23.09 -0.36
N HIS A 110 -18.82 -22.98 0.96
CA HIS A 110 -18.52 -24.11 1.84
C HIS A 110 -19.45 -24.09 3.05
N CYS A 111 -20.18 -25.17 3.26
CA CYS A 111 -21.00 -25.37 4.46
C CYS A 111 -20.13 -25.88 5.62
N GLU A 112 -20.43 -25.51 6.86
CA GLU A 112 -19.71 -26.02 8.04
C GLU A 112 -19.71 -27.55 8.09
N ARG A 113 -20.81 -28.17 7.64
CA ARG A 113 -21.02 -29.62 7.54
C ARG A 113 -21.74 -29.90 6.23
N LEU A 114 -21.43 -31.01 5.57
CA LEU A 114 -22.11 -31.40 4.33
C LEU A 114 -23.52 -31.94 4.58
N ALA A 115 -23.77 -32.48 5.77
CA ALA A 115 -25.05 -33.09 6.15
C ALA A 115 -25.49 -32.68 7.56
N VAL A 116 -26.81 -32.55 7.72
CA VAL A 116 -27.48 -32.34 9.01
C VAL A 116 -28.64 -33.32 9.10
N ALA A 117 -28.82 -33.99 10.25
CA ALA A 117 -29.91 -34.94 10.43
C ALA A 117 -31.27 -34.30 10.11
N ARG A 118 -32.16 -35.04 9.43
CA ARG A 118 -33.44 -34.52 8.93
C ARG A 118 -34.29 -33.86 10.03
N GLY A 119 -34.37 -34.48 11.20
CA GLY A 119 -35.13 -33.97 12.34
C GLY A 119 -34.46 -32.85 13.13
N ALA A 120 -33.20 -32.51 12.82
CA ALA A 120 -32.45 -31.50 13.56
C ALA A 120 -32.60 -30.11 12.90
N SER A 121 -32.83 -29.10 13.74
CA SER A 121 -32.63 -27.69 13.40
C SER A 121 -31.28 -27.20 13.90
N ARG A 122 -30.71 -26.19 13.23
CA ARG A 122 -29.49 -25.50 13.64
C ARG A 122 -29.69 -24.00 13.50
N ASP A 123 -29.59 -23.29 14.61
CA ASP A 123 -29.85 -21.84 14.64
C ASP A 123 -28.60 -20.99 14.36
N SER A 124 -27.44 -21.60 14.09
CA SER A 124 -26.21 -20.85 13.80
C SER A 124 -25.27 -21.66 12.90
N PHE A 125 -25.81 -22.15 11.79
CA PHE A 125 -25.05 -22.92 10.81
C PHE A 125 -24.16 -21.98 9.99
N ALA A 126 -22.84 -22.21 9.96
CA ALA A 126 -21.94 -21.36 9.20
C ALA A 126 -21.82 -21.79 7.72
N VAL A 127 -21.88 -20.81 6.83
CA VAL A 127 -21.61 -20.95 5.40
C VAL A 127 -20.56 -19.93 5.00
N LEU A 128 -19.44 -20.41 4.46
CA LEU A 128 -18.37 -19.59 3.95
C LEU A 128 -18.63 -19.28 2.47
N VAL A 129 -18.58 -18.00 2.12
CA VAL A 129 -18.54 -17.52 0.73
C VAL A 129 -17.11 -17.09 0.42
N HIS A 130 -16.49 -17.71 -0.58
CA HIS A 130 -15.14 -17.43 -1.05
C HIS A 130 -15.19 -16.84 -2.46
N ALA A 131 -14.88 -15.56 -2.58
CA ALA A 131 -14.73 -14.88 -3.86
C ALA A 131 -13.23 -14.69 -4.17
N ARG A 132 -12.80 -15.10 -5.35
CA ARG A 132 -11.44 -14.93 -5.85
C ARG A 132 -11.47 -14.17 -7.18
N ALA A 133 -10.80 -13.04 -7.23
CA ALA A 133 -10.65 -12.27 -8.45
C ALA A 133 -9.91 -13.08 -9.52
N PRO A 134 -10.22 -12.88 -10.81
CA PRO A 134 -9.50 -13.54 -11.88
C PRO A 134 -8.01 -13.16 -11.83
N PRO A 135 -7.12 -14.05 -12.32
CA PRO A 135 -5.71 -13.75 -12.36
C PRO A 135 -5.45 -12.52 -13.22
N GLY A 136 -4.42 -11.76 -12.85
CA GLY A 136 -4.06 -10.57 -13.59
C GLY A 136 -3.65 -10.99 -14.99
N ARG A 137 -4.30 -10.44 -16.04
CA ARG A 137 -3.91 -10.70 -17.44
C ARG A 137 -2.42 -10.35 -17.71
N ALA A 138 -1.79 -9.62 -16.79
CA ALA A 138 -0.40 -9.19 -16.74
C ALA A 138 0.68 -10.29 -16.89
N ALA A 139 0.35 -11.58 -16.88
CA ALA A 139 1.31 -12.65 -17.16
C ALA A 139 1.60 -12.87 -18.66
N ALA A 140 0.75 -12.34 -19.55
CA ALA A 140 1.04 -12.29 -20.99
C ALA A 140 1.67 -10.94 -21.34
N ALA A 141 2.87 -10.96 -21.91
CA ALA A 141 3.54 -9.76 -22.42
C ALA A 141 2.59 -9.01 -23.37
N GLY A 142 2.04 -7.87 -22.92
CA GLY A 142 1.11 -7.04 -23.68
C GLY A 142 -0.32 -6.95 -23.15
N ALA A 143 -0.69 -7.61 -22.04
CA ALA A 143 -2.02 -7.44 -21.47
C ALA A 143 -2.18 -6.09 -20.75
N GLN A 144 -3.19 -5.32 -21.17
CA GLN A 144 -3.43 -3.97 -20.72
C GLN A 144 -4.11 -3.94 -19.35
N ARG A 145 -3.44 -3.33 -18.37
CA ARG A 145 -4.02 -3.00 -17.06
C ARG A 145 -4.86 -1.72 -17.15
N ALA A 146 -5.75 -1.54 -16.18
CA ALA A 146 -6.47 -0.29 -16.01
C ALA A 146 -5.51 0.87 -15.64
N PRO A 147 -5.60 2.04 -16.28
CA PRO A 147 -4.84 3.23 -15.90
C PRO A 147 -5.17 3.71 -14.48
N LEU A 148 -4.18 4.27 -13.79
CA LEU A 148 -4.26 4.76 -12.41
C LEU A 148 -4.14 6.29 -12.33
N ASP A 149 -5.00 6.94 -11.55
CA ASP A 149 -4.81 8.29 -11.03
C ASP A 149 -4.30 8.23 -9.58
N LEU A 150 -3.03 8.58 -9.36
CA LEU A 150 -2.39 8.54 -8.05
C LEU A 150 -2.08 9.95 -7.54
N VAL A 151 -2.44 10.25 -6.29
CA VAL A 151 -2.00 11.46 -5.61
C VAL A 151 -1.19 11.09 -4.38
N THR A 152 0.05 11.57 -4.28
CA THR A 152 0.86 11.41 -3.07
C THR A 152 0.74 12.67 -2.20
N ALA A 153 0.33 12.50 -0.95
CA ALA A 153 0.33 13.54 0.08
C ALA A 153 1.53 13.30 0.99
N ILE A 154 2.54 14.17 0.91
CA ILE A 154 3.83 14.00 1.57
C ILE A 154 3.99 15.01 2.70
N ASP A 155 4.19 14.51 3.92
CA ASP A 155 4.57 15.34 5.06
C ASP A 155 5.99 15.88 4.87
N LEU A 156 6.13 17.21 4.93
CA LEU A 156 7.39 17.93 4.94
C LEU A 156 7.65 18.59 6.29
N SER A 157 7.02 18.15 7.36
CA SER A 157 7.29 18.63 8.71
C SER A 157 8.76 18.52 9.11
N GLY A 158 9.19 19.31 10.10
CA GLY A 158 10.56 19.29 10.59
C GLY A 158 11.06 17.91 11.07
N SER A 159 10.17 17.01 11.49
CA SER A 159 10.50 15.64 11.91
C SER A 159 10.92 14.74 10.75
N MET A 160 10.47 15.04 9.53
CA MET A 160 10.83 14.30 8.32
C MET A 160 12.27 14.55 7.83
N ARG A 161 13.04 15.45 8.47
CA ARG A 161 14.40 15.79 8.04
C ARG A 161 15.35 14.59 8.08
N GLY A 162 16.40 14.65 7.25
CA GLY A 162 17.43 13.63 7.19
C GLY A 162 16.99 12.37 6.45
N GLU A 163 17.17 11.21 7.08
CA GLU A 163 16.97 9.90 6.45
C GLU A 163 15.51 9.63 6.08
N LYS A 164 14.53 10.08 6.88
CA LYS A 164 13.10 9.84 6.62
C LYS A 164 12.65 10.43 5.28
N LEU A 165 12.93 11.71 5.02
CA LEU A 165 12.63 12.33 3.73
C LEU A 165 13.43 11.69 2.58
N CYS A 166 14.69 11.31 2.80
CA CYS A 166 15.48 10.59 1.79
C CYS A 166 14.78 9.28 1.38
N LEU A 167 14.23 8.53 2.34
CA LEU A 167 13.51 7.30 2.08
C LEU A 167 12.18 7.52 1.37
N VAL A 168 11.45 8.56 1.75
CA VAL A 168 10.22 8.95 1.05
C VAL A 168 10.53 9.32 -0.39
N LYS A 169 11.58 10.10 -0.65
CA LYS A 169 12.01 10.44 -2.02
C LYS A 169 12.34 9.19 -2.83
N GLN A 170 13.10 8.26 -2.26
CA GLN A 170 13.43 6.98 -2.91
C GLN A 170 12.19 6.13 -3.17
N ALA A 171 11.26 6.06 -2.21
CA ALA A 171 10.03 5.27 -2.34
C ALA A 171 9.10 5.86 -3.41
N VAL A 172 8.90 7.19 -3.41
CA VAL A 172 8.13 7.87 -4.47
C VAL A 172 8.83 7.79 -5.81
N GLY A 173 10.17 7.86 -5.86
CA GLY A 173 10.96 7.61 -7.05
C GLY A 173 10.72 6.22 -7.63
N PHE A 174 10.71 5.19 -6.78
CA PHE A 174 10.36 3.83 -7.15
C PHE A 174 8.92 3.74 -7.70
N VAL A 175 7.96 4.44 -7.10
CA VAL A 175 6.59 4.52 -7.64
C VAL A 175 6.61 5.13 -9.04
N ILE A 176 7.26 6.28 -9.23
CA ILE A 176 7.36 6.97 -10.53
C ILE A 176 7.94 6.05 -11.61
N ASP A 177 8.93 5.24 -11.26
CA ASP A 177 9.58 4.33 -12.20
C ASP A 177 8.64 3.20 -12.67
N ASN A 178 7.75 2.72 -11.81
CA ASN A 178 6.82 1.62 -12.08
C ASN A 178 5.44 2.05 -12.61
N LEU A 179 5.17 3.36 -12.69
CA LEU A 179 4.00 3.88 -13.38
C LEU A 179 4.21 3.84 -14.90
N GLY A 180 3.16 3.55 -15.66
CA GLY A 180 3.14 3.53 -17.12
C GLY A 180 2.74 4.88 -17.73
N PRO A 181 2.85 5.04 -19.05
CA PRO A 181 2.54 6.32 -19.74
C PRO A 181 1.07 6.76 -19.66
N ASP A 182 0.15 5.83 -19.38
CA ASP A 182 -1.28 6.10 -19.20
C ASP A 182 -1.67 6.43 -17.75
N ASP A 183 -0.78 6.16 -16.80
CA ASP A 183 -1.01 6.53 -15.40
C ASP A 183 -0.66 7.99 -15.17
N ARG A 184 -1.34 8.58 -14.19
CA ARG A 184 -1.13 9.98 -13.80
C ARG A 184 -0.74 10.08 -12.34
N LEU A 185 0.21 10.96 -12.04
CA LEU A 185 0.68 11.23 -10.69
C LEU A 185 0.59 12.73 -10.39
N SER A 186 0.07 13.06 -9.22
CA SER A 186 0.21 14.39 -8.60
C SER A 186 0.95 14.26 -7.27
N VAL A 187 1.78 15.25 -6.95
CA VAL A 187 2.48 15.34 -5.68
C VAL A 187 1.93 16.53 -4.92
N VAL A 188 1.32 16.26 -3.79
CA VAL A 188 0.85 17.22 -2.79
C VAL A 188 1.80 17.14 -1.60
N THR A 189 2.23 18.28 -1.12
CA THR A 189 3.09 18.39 0.06
C THR A 189 2.33 19.16 1.14
N PHE A 190 2.58 18.83 2.40
CA PHE A 190 2.00 19.57 3.51
C PHE A 190 3.00 19.74 4.64
N SER A 191 2.84 20.84 5.36
CA SER A 191 3.52 21.15 6.62
C SER A 191 2.54 21.93 7.49
N ASP A 192 2.77 23.23 7.73
CA ASP A 192 1.74 24.13 8.27
C ASP A 192 0.63 24.43 7.26
N VAL A 193 1.00 24.44 5.97
CA VAL A 193 0.11 24.62 4.82
C VAL A 193 0.28 23.47 3.84
N ALA A 194 -0.76 23.18 3.06
CA ALA A 194 -0.72 22.20 1.97
C ALA A 194 -0.59 22.88 0.61
N ALA A 195 0.25 22.33 -0.26
CA ALA A 195 0.48 22.84 -1.60
C ALA A 195 0.64 21.69 -2.61
N ARG A 196 0.24 21.93 -3.85
CA ARG A 196 0.45 20.99 -4.95
C ARG A 196 1.81 21.25 -5.58
N ALA A 197 2.79 20.37 -5.30
CA ALA A 197 4.14 20.45 -5.84
C ALA A 197 4.24 20.00 -7.31
N LEU A 198 3.36 19.08 -7.72
CA LEU A 198 3.25 18.61 -9.10
C LEU A 198 1.78 18.48 -9.48
N ARG A 199 1.37 19.11 -10.59
CA ARG A 199 0.03 18.91 -11.18
C ARG A 199 -0.18 17.44 -11.57
N LEU A 200 -1.44 17.03 -11.78
CA LEU A 200 -1.75 15.65 -12.21
C LEU A 200 -1.25 15.44 -13.65
N ALA A 201 -0.06 14.84 -13.78
CA ALA A 201 0.65 14.68 -15.04
C ALA A 201 0.75 13.20 -15.42
N ARG A 202 0.75 12.89 -16.72
CA ARG A 202 0.97 11.51 -17.19
C ARG A 202 2.41 11.09 -16.96
N MET A 203 2.63 9.83 -16.61
CA MET A 203 3.96 9.27 -16.38
C MET A 203 4.64 8.80 -17.68
N THR A 204 4.56 9.65 -18.71
CA THR A 204 5.42 9.57 -19.91
C THR A 204 6.90 9.79 -19.50
N PRO A 205 7.90 9.50 -20.34
CA PRO A 205 9.31 9.74 -19.99
C PRO A 205 9.57 11.17 -19.48
N ASN A 206 8.95 12.18 -20.10
CA ASN A 206 9.05 13.58 -19.67
C ASN A 206 8.31 13.83 -18.35
N GLY A 207 7.12 13.26 -18.18
CA GLY A 207 6.35 13.35 -16.94
C GLY A 207 7.07 12.72 -15.75
N LYS A 208 7.68 11.54 -15.94
CA LYS A 208 8.53 10.89 -14.94
C LYS A 208 9.74 11.75 -14.57
N ALA A 209 10.44 12.32 -15.56
CA ALA A 209 11.57 13.21 -15.30
C ALA A 209 11.15 14.47 -14.53
N SER A 210 9.99 15.05 -14.86
CA SER A 210 9.42 16.18 -14.12
C SER A 210 9.06 15.82 -12.68
N ALA A 211 8.37 14.68 -12.48
CA ALA A 211 7.99 14.19 -11.16
C ALA A 211 9.21 13.91 -10.27
N LYS A 212 10.26 13.26 -10.82
CA LYS A 212 11.51 13.03 -10.10
C LYS A 212 12.18 14.32 -9.67
N ARG A 213 12.24 15.33 -10.54
CA ARG A 213 12.78 16.66 -10.18
C ARG A 213 11.98 17.33 -9.07
N ALA A 214 10.65 17.28 -9.14
CA ALA A 214 9.77 17.82 -8.10
C ALA A 214 10.00 17.14 -6.74
N VAL A 215 10.14 15.80 -6.73
CA VAL A 215 10.41 15.00 -5.53
C VAL A 215 11.80 15.28 -4.96
N GLU A 216 12.83 15.39 -5.81
CA GLU A 216 14.18 15.71 -5.35
C GLU A 216 14.29 17.12 -4.76
N ALA A 217 13.48 18.08 -5.24
CA ALA A 217 13.43 19.44 -4.72
C ALA A 217 12.75 19.56 -3.34
N LEU A 218 12.12 18.51 -2.82
CA LEU A 218 11.40 18.59 -1.54
C LEU A 218 12.36 18.82 -0.35
N VAL A 219 11.96 19.70 0.56
CA VAL A 219 12.72 20.04 1.77
C VAL A 219 11.79 20.08 2.97
N ALA A 220 12.14 19.32 4.02
CA ALA A 220 11.37 19.25 5.25
C ALA A 220 11.56 20.49 6.15
N ARG A 221 10.47 21.21 6.43
CA ARG A 221 10.33 22.40 7.29
C ARG A 221 8.88 22.55 7.79
N GLY A 222 8.68 23.19 8.95
CA GLY A 222 7.36 23.56 9.47
C GLY A 222 6.70 22.48 10.34
N GLY A 223 5.43 22.69 10.66
CA GLY A 223 4.56 21.77 11.40
C GLY A 223 3.94 20.67 10.55
N THR A 224 2.87 20.04 11.06
CA THR A 224 2.16 18.92 10.43
C THR A 224 0.65 19.20 10.42
N ASN A 225 0.06 19.40 9.24
CA ASN A 225 -1.37 19.59 9.01
C ASN A 225 -1.88 18.55 8.00
N ILE A 226 -2.28 17.38 8.51
CA ILE A 226 -2.71 16.24 7.69
C ILE A 226 -4.06 16.55 7.04
N GLY A 227 -4.96 17.19 7.78
CA GLY A 227 -6.30 17.56 7.29
C GLY A 227 -6.25 18.40 6.00
N GLU A 228 -5.43 19.46 5.98
CA GLU A 228 -5.27 20.28 4.78
C GLU A 228 -4.58 19.53 3.63
N GLY A 229 -3.59 18.69 3.94
CA GLY A 229 -2.92 17.84 2.95
C GLY A 229 -3.89 16.91 2.22
N LEU A 230 -4.75 16.21 2.98
CA LEU A 230 -5.78 15.33 2.44
C LEU A 230 -6.88 16.11 1.70
N ARG A 231 -7.26 17.29 2.19
CA ARG A 231 -8.24 18.15 1.52
C ARG A 231 -7.74 18.60 0.14
N VAL A 232 -6.47 19.00 0.03
CA VAL A 232 -5.86 19.36 -1.26
C VAL A 232 -5.75 18.14 -2.17
N ALA A 233 -5.31 16.99 -1.65
CA ALA A 233 -5.21 15.76 -2.45
C ALA A 233 -6.58 15.30 -3.00
N ALA A 234 -7.62 15.31 -2.17
CA ALA A 234 -8.97 15.01 -2.60
C ALA A 234 -9.49 16.04 -3.61
N LYS A 235 -9.20 17.33 -3.41
CA LYS A 235 -9.58 18.38 -4.37
C LYS A 235 -8.91 18.19 -5.74
N VAL A 236 -7.63 17.77 -5.78
CA VAL A 236 -6.95 17.44 -7.05
C VAL A 236 -7.66 16.32 -7.80
N LEU A 237 -8.16 15.31 -7.08
CA LEU A 237 -8.97 14.26 -7.70
C LEU A 237 -10.37 14.77 -8.07
N ASP A 238 -11.04 15.55 -7.23
CA ASP A 238 -12.41 15.98 -7.50
C ASP A 238 -12.51 16.95 -8.70
N ASP A 239 -11.55 17.88 -8.83
CA ASP A 239 -11.55 18.94 -9.85
C ASP A 239 -10.97 18.49 -11.22
N ARG A 240 -10.42 17.29 -11.33
CA ARG A 240 -9.82 16.78 -12.59
C ARG A 240 -10.87 16.62 -13.69
N ARG A 241 -10.52 16.98 -14.92
CA ARG A 241 -11.43 16.89 -16.08
C ARG A 241 -11.59 15.47 -16.59
N HIS A 242 -10.49 14.72 -16.64
CA HIS A 242 -10.49 13.34 -17.11
C HIS A 242 -10.30 12.39 -15.94
N ARG A 243 -10.92 11.20 -15.98
CA ARG A 243 -10.85 10.22 -14.88
C ARG A 243 -10.34 8.90 -15.41
N ASN A 244 -9.24 8.42 -14.84
CA ASN A 244 -8.85 7.02 -15.02
C ASN A 244 -9.79 6.11 -14.22
N ALA A 245 -9.85 4.83 -14.59
CA ALA A 245 -10.72 3.85 -13.95
C ALA A 245 -10.34 3.70 -12.46
N VAL A 246 -9.05 3.57 -12.16
CA VAL A 246 -8.55 3.38 -10.79
C VAL A 246 -8.04 4.71 -10.24
N THR A 247 -8.41 5.04 -9.00
CA THR A 247 -7.93 6.25 -8.32
C THR A 247 -7.53 5.97 -6.88
N SER A 248 -6.44 6.57 -6.42
CA SER A 248 -5.94 6.34 -5.06
C SER A 248 -5.14 7.53 -4.53
N ILE A 249 -5.15 7.70 -3.20
CA ILE A 249 -4.31 8.67 -2.49
C ILE A 249 -3.34 7.91 -1.59
N ILE A 250 -2.05 8.27 -1.61
CA ILE A 250 -1.05 7.77 -0.67
C ILE A 250 -0.64 8.89 0.27
N LEU A 251 -0.92 8.73 1.57
CA LEU A 251 -0.50 9.65 2.64
C LEU A 251 0.77 9.14 3.31
N LEU A 252 1.80 9.99 3.38
CA LEU A 252 3.10 9.71 3.98
C LEU A 252 3.34 10.69 5.13
N SER A 253 3.41 10.19 6.37
CA SER A 253 3.59 11.06 7.55
C SER A 253 4.33 10.37 8.69
N ASP A 254 5.20 11.09 9.39
CA ASP A 254 5.85 10.66 10.63
C ASP A 254 5.34 11.40 11.87
N GLY A 255 4.42 12.36 11.68
CA GLY A 255 4.01 13.32 12.69
C GLY A 255 2.60 13.07 13.23
N ARG A 256 2.28 13.81 14.29
CA ARG A 256 0.93 14.00 14.80
C ARG A 256 0.39 15.29 14.24
N ASP A 257 -0.86 15.28 13.81
CA ASP A 257 -1.50 16.51 13.35
C ASP A 257 -1.73 17.42 14.57
N GLY A 258 -1.01 18.55 14.60
CA GLY A 258 -1.06 19.52 15.70
C GLY A 258 -2.30 20.41 15.68
N TYR A 259 -3.12 20.31 14.63
CA TYR A 259 -4.23 21.23 14.34
C TYR A 259 -5.62 20.57 14.45
N VAL A 260 -5.70 19.26 14.75
CA VAL A 260 -6.99 18.55 14.88
C VAL A 260 -7.67 18.86 16.21
N GLN A 261 -8.45 19.93 16.23
CA GLN A 261 -9.45 20.18 17.26
C GLN A 261 -10.76 19.49 16.85
N ARG A 262 -10.92 18.19 17.21
CA ARG A 262 -12.13 17.61 17.86
C ARG A 262 -12.38 16.11 17.56
N ARG A 263 -12.19 15.55 16.35
CA ARG A 263 -12.26 14.08 16.06
C ARG A 263 -11.43 13.64 14.85
N HIS A 264 -10.83 12.44 14.87
CA HIS A 264 -10.05 11.89 13.74
C HIS A 264 -10.85 11.70 12.44
N VAL A 265 -12.17 11.50 12.54
CA VAL A 265 -13.08 11.37 11.39
C VAL A 265 -13.13 12.65 10.55
N ASP A 266 -12.85 13.81 11.16
CA ASP A 266 -12.86 15.10 10.47
C ASP A 266 -11.68 15.25 9.49
N LEU A 267 -10.67 14.37 9.59
CA LEU A 267 -9.55 14.30 8.63
C LEU A 267 -9.96 13.63 7.31
N VAL A 268 -11.07 12.88 7.28
CA VAL A 268 -11.52 12.19 6.08
C VAL A 268 -12.13 13.23 5.13
N PRO A 269 -11.50 13.50 3.97
CA PRO A 269 -12.04 14.48 3.04
C PRO A 269 -13.38 13.97 2.50
N ARG A 270 -14.43 14.76 2.70
CA ARG A 270 -15.74 14.49 2.09
C ARG A 270 -15.66 14.87 0.61
N SER A 271 -15.67 13.88 -0.28
CA SER A 271 -15.77 14.16 -1.72
C SER A 271 -17.07 14.89 -2.01
N ARG A 272 -17.01 15.88 -2.91
CA ARG A 272 -18.20 16.59 -3.41
C ARG A 272 -19.11 15.69 -4.22
N ASN A 273 -18.54 14.67 -4.87
CA ASN A 273 -19.30 13.65 -5.57
C ASN A 273 -19.65 12.55 -4.56
N ARG A 274 -20.94 12.39 -4.27
CA ARG A 274 -21.52 11.39 -3.36
C ARG A 274 -21.26 9.93 -3.75
N THR A 275 -20.45 9.69 -4.78
CA THR A 275 -20.03 8.39 -5.28
C THR A 275 -18.59 8.14 -4.84
N THR A 276 -18.44 7.47 -3.70
CA THR A 276 -17.21 6.85 -3.15
C THR A 276 -15.93 7.71 -3.22
N ALA A 277 -15.50 8.24 -2.06
CA ALA A 277 -14.19 8.89 -1.93
C ALA A 277 -13.05 7.92 -2.34
N ALA A 278 -11.99 8.45 -2.96
CA ALA A 278 -10.84 7.64 -3.35
C ALA A 278 -10.18 6.99 -2.11
N PRO A 279 -9.78 5.70 -2.18
CA PRO A 279 -9.07 5.03 -1.10
C PRO A 279 -7.80 5.78 -0.69
N ILE A 280 -7.62 6.01 0.62
CA ILE A 280 -6.44 6.67 1.18
C ILE A 280 -5.56 5.63 1.88
N HIS A 281 -4.42 5.31 1.27
CA HIS A 281 -3.41 4.43 1.84
C HIS A 281 -2.43 5.25 2.67
N THR A 282 -2.34 4.97 3.95
CA THR A 282 -1.57 5.76 4.91
C THR A 282 -0.33 5.00 5.36
N PHE A 283 0.84 5.64 5.30
CA PHE A 283 2.12 5.09 5.75
C PHE A 283 2.66 5.92 6.91
N GLY A 284 2.63 5.32 8.10
CA GLY A 284 3.17 5.93 9.32
C GLY A 284 4.63 5.58 9.51
N PHE A 285 5.50 6.59 9.64
CA PHE A 285 6.94 6.37 9.85
C PHE A 285 7.35 6.54 11.31
N GLY A 286 8.05 5.53 11.84
CA GLY A 286 8.64 5.58 13.19
C GLY A 286 7.59 5.63 14.31
N ALA A 287 8.03 5.73 15.56
CA ALA A 287 7.15 5.62 16.73
C ALA A 287 6.30 6.87 17.04
N ASP A 288 6.56 8.00 16.36
CA ASP A 288 6.00 9.31 16.73
C ASP A 288 4.73 9.69 15.97
N HIS A 289 4.38 8.96 14.90
CA HIS A 289 3.20 9.23 14.09
C HIS A 289 1.88 8.98 14.85
N ASP A 290 0.80 9.65 14.42
CA ASP A 290 -0.54 9.37 14.94
C ASP A 290 -1.16 8.14 14.26
N ALA A 291 -0.83 6.95 14.77
CA ALA A 291 -1.35 5.68 14.27
C ALA A 291 -2.89 5.62 14.29
N ALA A 292 -3.55 6.25 15.27
CA ALA A 292 -5.00 6.21 15.39
C ALA A 292 -5.66 7.06 14.30
N ALA A 293 -5.16 8.28 14.08
CA ALA A 293 -5.63 9.17 13.02
C ALA A 293 -5.46 8.53 11.63
N MET A 294 -4.26 8.03 11.33
CA MET A 294 -3.94 7.43 10.03
C MET A 294 -4.76 6.17 9.77
N HIS A 295 -4.88 5.29 10.77
CA HIS A 295 -5.74 4.11 10.67
C HIS A 295 -7.20 4.52 10.40
N THR A 296 -7.76 5.46 11.16
CA THR A 296 -9.14 5.94 10.93
C THR A 296 -9.32 6.48 9.51
N VAL A 297 -8.41 7.31 9.01
CA VAL A 297 -8.48 7.83 7.63
C VAL A 297 -8.50 6.69 6.60
N SER A 298 -7.61 5.70 6.76
CA SER A 298 -7.54 4.58 5.83
C SER A 298 -8.77 3.67 5.88
N GLU A 299 -9.27 3.35 7.07
CA GLU A 299 -10.44 2.47 7.25
C GLU A 299 -11.72 3.09 6.68
N GLU A 300 -11.96 4.38 6.96
CA GLU A 300 -13.15 5.11 6.51
C GLU A 300 -13.18 5.30 4.98
N THR A 301 -12.00 5.38 4.34
CA THR A 301 -11.89 5.54 2.88
C THR A 301 -11.70 4.22 2.13
N GLY A 302 -11.48 3.10 2.83
CA GLY A 302 -11.18 1.81 2.22
C GLY A 302 -9.78 1.66 1.67
N GLY A 303 -8.87 2.54 2.09
CA GLY A 303 -7.44 2.35 1.89
C GLY A 303 -6.82 1.47 2.98
N THR A 304 -5.49 1.48 3.02
CA THR A 304 -4.70 0.60 3.89
C THR A 304 -3.79 1.38 4.83
N PHE A 305 -3.71 0.98 6.09
CA PHE A 305 -2.72 1.50 7.04
C PHE A 305 -1.48 0.58 7.10
N SER A 306 -0.31 1.11 6.76
CA SER A 306 0.96 0.41 6.90
C SER A 306 1.84 1.13 7.92
N PHE A 307 2.26 0.39 8.95
CA PHE A 307 3.20 0.90 9.95
C PHE A 307 4.61 0.50 9.57
N VAL A 308 5.50 1.48 9.41
CA VAL A 308 6.87 1.21 9.00
C VAL A 308 7.86 1.54 10.11
N GLU A 309 8.39 0.48 10.71
CA GLU A 309 9.38 0.54 11.80
C GLU A 309 10.80 0.76 11.27
N ASN A 310 11.16 0.00 10.22
CA ASN A 310 12.52 -0.08 9.73
C ASN A 310 12.66 0.58 8.35
N GLN A 311 13.77 1.27 8.15
CA GLN A 311 14.15 1.92 6.89
C GLN A 311 14.04 1.00 5.67
N ALA A 312 14.46 -0.26 5.80
CA ALA A 312 14.34 -1.26 4.74
C ALA A 312 12.90 -1.74 4.48
N ALA A 313 12.00 -1.63 5.47
CA ALA A 313 10.62 -2.02 5.32
C ALA A 313 9.79 -0.98 4.53
N ILE A 314 10.25 0.28 4.43
CA ILE A 314 9.53 1.35 3.71
C ILE A 314 9.34 0.97 2.25
N GLN A 315 10.43 0.68 1.54
CA GLN A 315 10.36 0.40 0.11
C GLN A 315 9.57 -0.89 -0.18
N ASP A 316 9.68 -1.92 0.68
CA ASP A 316 8.85 -3.13 0.58
C ASP A 316 7.36 -2.79 0.75
N SER A 317 7.02 -1.93 1.70
CA SER A 317 5.63 -1.54 1.97
C SER A 317 5.01 -0.77 0.81
N PHE A 318 5.78 0.15 0.24
CA PHE A 318 5.36 0.90 -0.94
C PHE A 318 5.25 0.00 -2.15
N ALA A 319 6.23 -0.88 -2.38
CA ALA A 319 6.21 -1.81 -3.49
C ALA A 319 5.00 -2.74 -3.42
N GLN A 320 4.67 -3.24 -2.24
CA GLN A 320 3.46 -4.05 -2.01
C GLN A 320 2.19 -3.25 -2.31
N CYS A 321 2.06 -2.02 -1.80
CA CYS A 321 0.90 -1.17 -2.06
C CYS A 321 0.73 -0.86 -3.55
N ILE A 322 1.81 -0.46 -4.22
CA ILE A 322 1.82 -0.18 -5.66
C ILE A 322 1.50 -1.45 -6.45
N GLY A 323 2.05 -2.61 -6.11
CA GLY A 323 1.69 -3.87 -6.77
C GLY A 323 0.19 -4.18 -6.69
N GLY A 324 -0.47 -3.82 -5.59
CA GLY A 324 -1.92 -3.89 -5.45
C GLY A 324 -2.66 -2.87 -6.33
N LEU A 325 -2.31 -1.58 -6.23
CA LEU A 325 -2.94 -0.51 -7.01
C LEU A 325 -2.80 -0.69 -8.52
N LEU A 326 -1.68 -1.27 -8.95
CA LEU A 326 -1.38 -1.56 -10.35
C LEU A 326 -2.06 -2.84 -10.87
N SER A 327 -2.72 -3.61 -9.99
CA SER A 327 -3.40 -4.86 -10.30
C SER A 327 -4.89 -4.84 -9.95
N VAL A 328 -5.50 -3.67 -9.73
CA VAL A 328 -6.96 -3.56 -9.57
C VAL A 328 -7.63 -4.09 -10.84
N ALA A 329 -8.46 -5.12 -10.67
CA ALA A 329 -9.15 -5.80 -11.76
C ALA A 329 -10.67 -5.59 -11.73
N MET A 330 -11.22 -5.33 -10.54
CA MET A 330 -12.66 -5.25 -10.31
C MET A 330 -12.99 -4.06 -9.42
N GLN A 331 -14.05 -3.33 -9.76
CA GLN A 331 -14.59 -2.21 -9.01
C GLN A 331 -16.06 -2.39 -8.67
N SER A 332 -16.51 -1.71 -7.61
CA SER A 332 -17.90 -1.79 -7.13
C SER A 332 -18.38 -3.23 -6.93
N VAL A 333 -17.49 -4.10 -6.46
CA VAL A 333 -17.77 -5.52 -6.21
C VAL A 333 -18.79 -5.62 -5.09
N ARG A 334 -19.89 -6.32 -5.38
CA ARG A 334 -20.96 -6.60 -4.45
C ARG A 334 -21.32 -8.08 -4.50
N ILE A 335 -21.39 -8.70 -3.34
CA ILE A 335 -21.81 -10.09 -3.19
C ILE A 335 -23.23 -10.09 -2.66
N ASP A 336 -24.16 -10.66 -3.41
CA ASP A 336 -25.55 -10.83 -3.01
C ASP A 336 -25.83 -12.30 -2.73
N VAL A 337 -26.54 -12.55 -1.64
CA VAL A 337 -26.86 -13.87 -1.12
C VAL A 337 -28.38 -13.98 -0.97
N ALA A 338 -28.96 -15.06 -1.49
CA ALA A 338 -30.39 -15.32 -1.41
C ALA A 338 -30.68 -16.74 -0.91
N CYS A 339 -31.56 -16.85 0.09
CA CYS A 339 -32.06 -18.11 0.61
C CYS A 339 -33.19 -18.64 -0.28
N ALA A 340 -32.92 -19.71 -1.03
CA ALA A 340 -33.93 -20.34 -1.87
C ALA A 340 -35.02 -21.02 -1.02
N HIS A 341 -34.63 -21.72 0.05
CA HIS A 341 -35.57 -22.38 0.95
C HIS A 341 -36.33 -21.38 1.85
N PRO A 342 -37.67 -21.48 1.98
CA PRO A 342 -38.48 -20.52 2.74
C PRO A 342 -38.20 -20.50 4.25
N GLY A 343 -37.76 -21.64 4.81
CA GLY A 343 -37.41 -21.74 6.22
C GLY A 343 -35.96 -21.39 6.56
N VAL A 344 -35.09 -21.16 5.56
CA VAL A 344 -33.70 -20.75 5.81
C VAL A 344 -33.62 -19.23 5.91
N ARG A 345 -32.96 -18.72 6.96
CA ARG A 345 -32.78 -17.28 7.18
C ARG A 345 -31.33 -16.97 7.52
N VAL A 346 -30.80 -15.92 6.94
CA VAL A 346 -29.54 -15.30 7.35
C VAL A 346 -29.76 -14.55 8.65
N LEU A 347 -28.95 -14.88 9.66
CA LEU A 347 -28.99 -14.25 10.98
C LEU A 347 -27.90 -13.18 11.13
N GLY A 348 -26.79 -13.36 10.42
CA GLY A 348 -25.70 -12.40 10.43
C GLY A 348 -24.59 -12.75 9.45
N VAL A 349 -23.77 -11.75 9.13
CA VAL A 349 -22.61 -11.89 8.25
C VAL A 349 -21.39 -11.32 8.94
N LYS A 350 -20.33 -12.12 9.09
CA LYS A 350 -19.01 -11.64 9.51
C LYS A 350 -18.25 -11.19 8.28
N SER A 351 -18.44 -9.93 7.91
CA SER A 351 -17.84 -9.29 6.73
C SER A 351 -16.58 -8.46 7.03
N GLY A 352 -16.01 -8.53 8.23
CA GLY A 352 -14.84 -7.72 8.58
C GLY A 352 -15.15 -6.23 8.54
N ARG A 353 -14.48 -5.46 7.67
CA ARG A 353 -14.76 -4.02 7.50
C ARG A 353 -15.86 -3.71 6.49
N TYR A 354 -16.25 -4.69 5.67
CA TYR A 354 -17.14 -4.46 4.53
C TYR A 354 -18.56 -4.26 5.01
N ALA A 355 -19.23 -3.22 4.50
CA ALA A 355 -20.61 -2.97 4.82
C ALA A 355 -21.43 -4.19 4.37
N ASN A 356 -22.27 -4.67 5.28
CA ASN A 356 -23.21 -5.75 4.97
C ASN A 356 -24.62 -5.33 5.36
N ARG A 357 -25.58 -5.95 4.71
CA ARG A 357 -27.00 -5.80 5.00
C ARG A 357 -27.62 -7.18 4.99
N VAL A 358 -28.46 -7.45 5.97
CA VAL A 358 -29.38 -8.59 5.99
C VAL A 358 -30.78 -8.01 5.93
N ASP A 359 -31.62 -8.53 5.03
CA ASP A 359 -33.00 -8.07 4.93
C ASP A 359 -33.83 -8.47 6.15
N ALA A 360 -34.92 -7.75 6.40
CA ALA A 360 -35.71 -7.90 7.62
C ALA A 360 -36.32 -9.29 7.80
N ASP A 361 -36.56 -10.01 6.70
CA ASP A 361 -37.03 -11.40 6.71
C ASP A 361 -35.88 -12.42 6.78
N GLY A 362 -34.63 -11.97 6.69
CA GLY A 362 -33.43 -12.80 6.63
C GLY A 362 -33.32 -13.63 5.35
N ARG A 363 -34.13 -13.38 4.32
CA ARG A 363 -34.12 -14.19 3.09
C ARG A 363 -33.06 -13.77 2.09
N ALA A 364 -32.51 -12.57 2.25
CA ALA A 364 -31.39 -12.08 1.47
C ALA A 364 -30.39 -11.33 2.33
N ALA A 365 -29.13 -11.33 1.88
CA ALA A 365 -28.06 -10.53 2.46
C ALA A 365 -27.14 -10.02 1.34
N SER A 366 -26.46 -8.90 1.58
CA SER A 366 -25.48 -8.35 0.65
C SER A 366 -24.23 -7.87 1.36
N VAL A 367 -23.08 -7.97 0.71
CA VAL A 367 -21.79 -7.44 1.18
C VAL A 367 -21.19 -6.54 0.10
N ASP A 368 -20.94 -5.28 0.43
CA ASP A 368 -20.31 -4.32 -0.45
C ASP A 368 -18.78 -4.38 -0.26
N VAL A 369 -18.10 -5.05 -1.20
CA VAL A 369 -16.66 -5.36 -1.14
C VAL A 369 -15.80 -4.22 -1.69
N GLY A 370 -16.31 -3.47 -2.66
CA GLY A 370 -15.60 -2.33 -3.26
C GLY A 370 -14.64 -2.76 -4.36
N GLU A 371 -13.33 -2.76 -4.11
CA GLU A 371 -12.31 -3.08 -5.11
C GLU A 371 -11.57 -4.38 -4.79
N LEU A 372 -11.32 -5.19 -5.83
CA LEU A 372 -10.47 -6.38 -5.76
C LEU A 372 -9.31 -6.30 -6.74
N TYR A 373 -8.14 -6.64 -6.22
CA TYR A 373 -6.94 -6.80 -7.02
C TYR A 373 -6.95 -8.17 -7.69
N ALA A 374 -6.21 -8.31 -8.77
CA ALA A 374 -6.08 -9.57 -9.46
C ALA A 374 -5.48 -10.64 -8.53
N ASP A 375 -6.02 -11.85 -8.60
CA ASP A 375 -5.74 -12.97 -7.67
C ASP A 375 -6.08 -12.69 -6.19
N GLU A 376 -6.70 -11.56 -5.84
CA GLU A 376 -7.10 -11.26 -4.47
C GLU A 376 -8.33 -12.11 -4.08
N GLU A 377 -8.37 -12.53 -2.82
CA GLU A 377 -9.43 -13.37 -2.27
C GLU A 377 -10.18 -12.66 -1.14
N ARG A 378 -11.47 -12.94 -1.04
CA ARG A 378 -12.35 -12.52 0.05
C ARG A 378 -13.17 -13.69 0.55
N ARG A 379 -13.22 -13.82 1.87
CA ARG A 379 -13.91 -14.88 2.60
C ARG A 379 -14.90 -14.27 3.57
N PHE A 380 -16.17 -14.66 3.48
CA PHE A 380 -17.23 -14.15 4.34
C PHE A 380 -17.98 -15.29 5.01
N LEU A 381 -18.11 -15.24 6.33
CA LEU A 381 -18.91 -16.21 7.08
C LEU A 381 -20.33 -15.68 7.24
N LEU A 382 -21.29 -16.43 6.71
CA LEU A 382 -22.70 -16.24 6.96
C LEU A 382 -23.17 -17.22 8.02
N PHE A 383 -23.95 -16.73 8.96
CA PHE A 383 -24.64 -17.56 9.94
C PHE A 383 -26.11 -17.65 9.54
N VAL A 384 -26.58 -18.86 9.30
CA VAL A 384 -27.95 -19.12 8.84
C VAL A 384 -28.68 -20.04 9.81
N SER A 385 -29.99 -19.81 9.96
CA SER A 385 -30.89 -20.76 10.59
C SER A 385 -31.29 -21.83 9.57
N VAL A 386 -31.01 -23.09 9.90
CA VAL A 386 -31.38 -24.26 9.11
C VAL A 386 -32.50 -24.98 9.87
N PRO A 387 -33.76 -24.95 9.39
CA PRO A 387 -34.92 -25.51 10.10
C PRO A 387 -34.85 -27.05 10.14
N ALA A 388 -35.71 -27.72 10.90
CA ALA A 388 -35.89 -29.16 10.71
C ALA A 388 -36.51 -29.40 9.32
N ALA A 389 -36.04 -30.43 8.61
CA ALA A 389 -36.49 -30.73 7.26
C ALA A 389 -37.77 -31.58 7.30
N GLU A 390 -38.67 -31.38 6.33
CA GLU A 390 -39.90 -32.17 6.24
C GLU A 390 -39.59 -33.64 5.89
N ALA A 391 -40.50 -34.56 6.19
CA ALA A 391 -40.25 -36.01 6.11
C ALA A 391 -39.76 -36.50 4.72
N ARG A 392 -40.06 -35.76 3.64
CA ARG A 392 -39.67 -36.08 2.25
C ARG A 392 -38.50 -35.23 1.72
N GLU A 393 -37.98 -34.31 2.52
CA GLU A 393 -36.91 -33.40 2.11
C GLU A 393 -35.54 -34.11 2.28
N GLU A 394 -34.93 -34.47 1.15
CA GLU A 394 -33.62 -35.15 1.11
C GLU A 394 -32.44 -34.17 1.19
N ALA A 395 -32.67 -32.90 0.87
CA ALA A 395 -31.70 -31.81 0.99
C ALA A 395 -32.43 -30.47 1.20
N THR A 396 -31.91 -29.65 2.11
CA THR A 396 -32.42 -28.27 2.28
C THR A 396 -31.82 -27.37 1.22
N GLN A 397 -32.68 -26.86 0.34
CA GLN A 397 -32.26 -26.15 -0.87
C GLN A 397 -31.61 -24.78 -0.58
N ARG A 398 -30.31 -24.74 -0.90
CA ARG A 398 -29.55 -23.69 -1.60
C ARG A 398 -29.58 -22.28 -1.03
N ILE A 399 -28.42 -21.86 -0.51
CA ILE A 399 -28.02 -20.45 -0.50
C ILE A 399 -27.43 -20.15 -1.88
N LYS A 400 -28.08 -19.26 -2.63
CA LYS A 400 -27.58 -18.78 -3.92
C LYS A 400 -26.69 -17.58 -3.69
N VAL A 401 -25.53 -17.55 -4.32
CA VAL A 401 -24.58 -16.45 -4.21
C VAL A 401 -24.33 -15.87 -5.60
N ARG A 402 -24.36 -14.55 -5.71
CA ARG A 402 -24.01 -13.81 -6.92
C ARG A 402 -22.97 -12.76 -6.60
N CYS A 403 -22.11 -12.48 -7.56
CA CYS A 403 -21.11 -11.44 -7.49
C CYS A 403 -21.30 -10.50 -8.68
N SER A 404 -21.66 -9.24 -8.39
CA SER A 404 -21.77 -8.19 -9.39
C SER A 404 -20.57 -7.24 -9.27
N TYR A 405 -19.99 -6.84 -10.40
CA TYR A 405 -18.83 -5.96 -10.42
C TYR A 405 -18.67 -5.23 -11.75
N ARG A 406 -17.83 -4.19 -11.76
CA ARG A 406 -17.34 -3.53 -12.97
C ARG A 406 -15.93 -4.02 -13.28
N ASP A 407 -15.73 -4.61 -14.46
CA ASP A 407 -14.39 -4.97 -14.98
C ASP A 407 -13.64 -3.67 -15.33
N THR A 408 -12.44 -3.49 -14.78
CA THR A 408 -11.68 -2.23 -14.92
C THR A 408 -11.01 -2.08 -16.27
N VAL A 409 -10.87 -3.17 -17.05
CA VAL A 409 -10.27 -3.16 -18.38
C VAL A 409 -11.35 -2.92 -19.44
N THR A 410 -12.48 -3.62 -19.34
CA THR A 410 -13.57 -3.48 -20.33
C THR A 410 -14.55 -2.36 -19.99
N GLY A 411 -14.66 -1.97 -18.71
CA GLY A 411 -15.67 -1.05 -18.21
C GLY A 411 -17.06 -1.66 -18.08
N CYS A 412 -17.27 -2.91 -18.51
CA CYS A 412 -18.55 -3.60 -18.48
C CYS A 412 -18.94 -4.01 -17.06
N LEU A 413 -20.26 -4.07 -16.83
CA LEU A 413 -20.83 -4.67 -15.62
C LEU A 413 -21.00 -6.17 -15.86
N GLU A 414 -20.46 -6.97 -14.95
CA GLU A 414 -20.54 -8.42 -14.94
C GLU A 414 -21.37 -8.86 -13.73
N ASP A 415 -22.21 -9.90 -13.89
CA ASP A 415 -22.96 -10.56 -12.82
C ASP A 415 -22.72 -12.06 -12.92
N VAL A 416 -22.02 -12.62 -11.94
CA VAL A 416 -21.55 -14.01 -11.94
C VAL A 416 -22.24 -14.76 -10.81
N ALA A 417 -22.96 -15.82 -11.17
CA ALA A 417 -23.51 -16.76 -10.19
C ALA A 417 -22.41 -17.72 -9.71
N GLY A 418 -22.28 -17.87 -8.40
CA GLY A 418 -21.40 -18.86 -7.79
C GLY A 418 -22.09 -20.20 -7.52
N ASP A 419 -21.34 -21.10 -6.90
CA ASP A 419 -21.84 -22.41 -6.51
C ASP A 419 -22.89 -22.29 -5.39
N ASP A 420 -24.02 -22.97 -5.57
CA ASP A 420 -25.09 -23.01 -4.57
C ASP A 420 -24.69 -23.85 -3.35
N ALA A 421 -24.81 -23.29 -2.15
CA ALA A 421 -24.52 -24.03 -0.92
C ALA A 421 -25.72 -24.87 -0.50
N ALA A 422 -25.61 -26.20 -0.51
CA ALA A 422 -26.65 -27.12 -0.09
C ALA A 422 -26.25 -27.94 1.14
N VAL A 423 -27.23 -28.29 1.97
CA VAL A 423 -27.05 -29.15 3.15
C VAL A 423 -27.87 -30.42 2.95
N LEU A 424 -27.21 -31.58 2.95
CA LEU A 424 -27.86 -32.88 2.81
C LEU A 424 -28.65 -33.23 4.08
N ARG A 425 -29.79 -33.91 3.92
CA ARG A 425 -30.71 -34.29 5.01
C ARG A 425 -30.91 -35.80 5.13
N PRO A 426 -29.85 -36.55 5.50
CA PRO A 426 -30.00 -37.96 5.80
C PRO A 426 -30.84 -38.15 7.07
N VAL A 427 -31.43 -39.34 7.21
CA VAL A 427 -32.24 -39.71 8.39
C VAL A 427 -31.38 -39.68 9.65
N GLN A 428 -30.13 -40.14 9.54
CA GLN A 428 -29.10 -40.06 10.57
C GLN A 428 -27.90 -39.34 9.99
N ALA A 429 -27.37 -38.38 10.73
CA ALA A 429 -26.08 -37.75 10.45
C ALA A 429 -25.22 -37.88 11.71
N PRO A 430 -23.89 -38.00 11.59
CA PRO A 430 -23.02 -37.85 12.74
C PRO A 430 -23.25 -36.46 13.34
N ASP A 431 -23.47 -36.41 14.65
CA ASP A 431 -23.63 -35.19 15.42
C ASP A 431 -22.44 -35.04 16.39
N GLY A 432 -22.23 -33.84 16.93
CA GLY A 432 -21.10 -33.58 17.84
C GLY A 432 -19.74 -33.67 17.14
N ASP A 433 -18.79 -34.34 17.80
CA ASP A 433 -17.37 -34.47 17.41
C ASP A 433 -17.12 -35.47 16.26
N ASP A 434 -18.06 -36.40 16.03
CA ASP A 434 -17.97 -37.39 14.94
C ASP A 434 -18.36 -36.82 13.58
N ALA A 435 -18.84 -35.57 13.55
CA ALA A 435 -19.24 -34.91 12.33
C ALA A 435 -18.04 -34.29 11.62
N GLU A 436 -17.84 -34.67 10.35
CA GLU A 436 -16.83 -34.06 9.50
C GLU A 436 -17.16 -32.57 9.27
N VAL A 437 -16.27 -31.70 9.77
CA VAL A 437 -16.39 -30.24 9.64
C VAL A 437 -15.53 -29.77 8.48
N SER A 438 -16.01 -28.78 7.73
CA SER A 438 -15.24 -28.15 6.66
C SER A 438 -14.02 -27.41 7.22
N MET A 439 -12.82 -27.85 6.82
CA MET A 439 -11.56 -27.20 7.17
C MET A 439 -11.49 -25.73 6.70
N GLU A 440 -12.13 -25.41 5.57
CA GLU A 440 -12.19 -24.04 5.05
C GLU A 440 -13.01 -23.11 5.96
N VAL A 441 -14.17 -23.59 6.42
CA VAL A 441 -15.03 -22.84 7.34
C VAL A 441 -14.35 -22.67 8.69
N GLU A 442 -13.71 -23.73 9.20
CA GLU A 442 -13.03 -23.68 10.49
C GLU A 442 -11.79 -22.77 10.47
N ARG A 443 -10.99 -22.81 9.39
CA ARG A 443 -9.87 -21.86 9.18
C ARG A 443 -10.35 -20.41 9.26
N GLU A 444 -11.47 -20.11 8.61
CA GLU A 444 -12.03 -18.75 8.61
C GLU A 444 -12.60 -18.36 9.98
N ARG A 445 -13.24 -19.29 10.70
CA ARG A 445 -13.72 -19.06 12.08
C ARG A 445 -12.57 -18.72 13.03
N VAL A 446 -11.49 -19.50 12.97
CA VAL A 446 -10.27 -19.28 13.78
C VAL A 446 -9.68 -17.91 13.48
N ARG A 447 -9.60 -17.52 12.21
CA ARG A 447 -9.13 -16.19 11.81
C ARG A 447 -10.00 -15.06 12.37
N VAL A 448 -11.33 -15.18 12.27
CA VAL A 448 -12.27 -14.19 12.81
C VAL A 448 -12.12 -14.08 14.32
N ALA A 449 -12.07 -15.21 15.04
CA ALA A 449 -11.88 -15.25 16.49
C ALA A 449 -10.54 -14.63 16.92
N ALA A 450 -9.44 -14.93 16.22
CA ALA A 450 -8.14 -14.31 16.47
C ALA A 450 -8.18 -12.79 16.27
N THR A 451 -8.86 -12.31 15.22
CA THR A 451 -9.03 -10.87 14.97
C THR A 451 -9.85 -10.18 16.07
N GLU A 452 -10.89 -10.85 16.59
CA GLU A 452 -11.67 -10.37 17.73
C GLU A 452 -10.84 -10.33 19.01
N ALA A 453 -9.95 -11.31 19.23
CA ALA A 453 -9.00 -11.31 20.35
C ALA A 453 -8.01 -10.13 20.25
N ILE A 454 -7.46 -9.84 19.06
CA ILE A 454 -6.60 -8.65 18.86
C ILE A 454 -7.38 -7.37 19.18
N ALA A 455 -8.63 -7.25 18.74
CA ALA A 455 -9.48 -6.10 19.03
C ALA A 455 -9.74 -5.93 20.53
N ALA A 456 -10.05 -7.02 21.24
CA ALA A 456 -10.28 -7.03 22.68
C ALA A 456 -9.02 -6.67 23.47
N ALA A 457 -7.87 -7.25 23.09
CA ALA A 457 -6.58 -6.94 23.68
C ALA A 457 -6.19 -5.47 23.48
N ARG A 458 -6.46 -4.91 22.29
CA ARG A 458 -6.25 -3.49 22.01
C ARG A 458 -7.12 -2.64 22.95
N ALA A 459 -8.40 -2.98 23.10
CA ALA A 459 -9.31 -2.25 23.98
C ALA A 459 -8.84 -2.29 25.44
N ALA A 460 -8.30 -3.41 25.92
CA ALA A 460 -7.70 -3.52 27.24
C ALA A 460 -6.44 -2.65 27.39
N ALA A 461 -5.53 -2.71 26.42
CA ALA A 461 -4.31 -1.89 26.40
C ALA A 461 -4.58 -0.38 26.34
N GLU A 462 -5.64 0.06 25.63
CA GLU A 462 -6.07 1.47 25.62
C GLU A 462 -6.58 1.94 26.98
N ARG A 463 -7.20 1.05 27.78
CA ARG A 463 -7.57 1.32 29.18
C ARG A 463 -6.37 1.30 30.14
N GLY A 464 -5.19 0.89 29.66
CA GLY A 464 -3.98 0.73 30.47
C GLY A 464 -3.83 -0.65 31.11
N ASP A 465 -4.74 -1.59 30.85
CA ASP A 465 -4.66 -2.97 31.34
C ASP A 465 -3.85 -3.83 30.36
N HIS A 466 -2.53 -3.69 30.46
CA HIS A 466 -1.56 -4.42 29.63
C HIS A 466 -1.50 -5.92 29.97
N ALA A 467 -1.80 -6.27 31.22
CA ALA A 467 -1.82 -7.67 31.66
C ALA A 467 -3.04 -8.40 31.08
N GLU A 468 -4.22 -7.78 31.10
CA GLU A 468 -5.41 -8.30 30.43
C GLU A 468 -5.16 -8.43 28.92
N ALA A 469 -4.57 -7.42 28.28
CA ALA A 469 -4.26 -7.47 26.85
C ALA A 469 -3.38 -8.66 26.47
N ALA A 470 -2.28 -8.88 27.21
CA ALA A 470 -1.39 -10.01 26.97
C ALA A 470 -2.09 -11.37 27.17
N ARG A 471 -2.92 -11.49 28.23
CA ARG A 471 -3.68 -12.71 28.51
C ARG A 471 -4.71 -13.02 27.42
N VAL A 472 -5.39 -12.01 26.88
CA VAL A 472 -6.35 -12.18 25.78
C VAL A 472 -5.64 -12.67 24.51
N LEU A 473 -4.47 -12.12 24.17
CA LEU A 473 -3.69 -12.56 23.02
C LEU A 473 -3.16 -13.99 23.19
N GLU A 474 -2.68 -14.33 24.38
CA GLU A 474 -2.20 -15.68 24.68
C GLU A 474 -3.34 -16.71 24.64
N SER A 475 -4.50 -16.38 25.20
CA SER A 475 -5.70 -17.22 25.10
C SER A 475 -6.14 -17.40 23.64
N GLY A 476 -6.05 -16.34 22.82
CA GLY A 476 -6.31 -16.42 21.39
C GLY A 476 -5.32 -17.35 20.68
N ARG A 477 -4.03 -17.26 21.03
CA ARG A 477 -2.97 -18.13 20.48
C ARG A 477 -3.21 -19.59 20.81
N GLU A 478 -3.58 -19.89 22.06
CA GLU A 478 -3.95 -21.26 22.47
C GLU A 478 -5.18 -21.77 21.73
N ALA A 479 -6.18 -20.93 21.50
CA ALA A 479 -7.38 -21.30 20.74
C ALA A 479 -7.05 -21.63 19.28
N VAL A 480 -6.18 -20.84 18.63
CA VAL A 480 -5.67 -21.14 17.28
C VAL A 480 -4.98 -22.50 17.26
N ARG A 481 -4.06 -22.75 18.20
CA ARG A 481 -3.28 -24.00 18.26
C ARG A 481 -4.15 -25.24 18.47
N ARG A 482 -5.20 -25.14 19.29
CA ARG A 482 -6.11 -26.25 19.61
C ARG A 482 -7.19 -26.47 18.56
N SER A 483 -7.38 -25.53 17.64
CA SER A 483 -8.35 -25.68 16.55
C SER A 483 -7.95 -26.82 15.61
N ALA A 484 -8.93 -27.41 14.92
CA ALA A 484 -8.67 -28.45 13.91
C ALA A 484 -7.61 -28.03 12.86
N PRO A 485 -7.66 -26.85 12.23
CA PRO A 485 -6.61 -26.41 11.30
C PRO A 485 -5.26 -26.14 11.99
N GLY A 486 -5.24 -25.69 13.25
CA GLY A 486 -4.01 -25.54 14.03
C GLY A 486 -3.29 -26.87 14.27
N VAL A 487 -4.04 -27.89 14.73
CA VAL A 487 -3.51 -29.25 14.96
C VAL A 487 -3.05 -29.90 13.66
N ALA A 488 -3.74 -29.63 12.54
CA ALA A 488 -3.37 -30.11 11.21
C ALA A 488 -2.12 -29.41 10.62
N GLY A 489 -1.57 -28.38 11.29
CA GLY A 489 -0.40 -27.64 10.81
C GLY A 489 -0.70 -26.69 9.65
N ASP A 490 -1.91 -26.12 9.59
CA ASP A 490 -2.29 -25.17 8.55
C ASP A 490 -1.38 -23.93 8.57
N PRO A 491 -0.80 -23.52 7.42
CA PRO A 491 0.14 -22.40 7.37
C PRO A 491 -0.50 -21.05 7.76
N THR A 492 -1.81 -20.90 7.58
CA THR A 492 -2.54 -19.70 8.01
C THR A 492 -2.63 -19.63 9.53
N CYS A 493 -2.87 -20.78 10.18
CA CYS A 493 -2.90 -20.86 11.64
C CYS A 493 -1.50 -20.64 12.23
N ALA A 494 -0.46 -21.19 11.61
CA ALA A 494 0.92 -20.93 12.03
C ALA A 494 1.27 -19.43 11.95
N ALA A 495 0.91 -18.75 10.86
CA ALA A 495 1.11 -17.30 10.72
C ALA A 495 0.32 -16.49 11.77
N LEU A 496 -0.92 -16.90 12.08
CA LEU A 496 -1.72 -16.29 13.13
C LEU A 496 -1.12 -16.50 14.53
N GLU A 497 -0.57 -17.68 14.82
CA GLU A 497 0.12 -17.94 16.08
C GLU A 497 1.34 -17.04 16.25
N ASP A 498 2.14 -16.89 15.20
CA ASP A 498 3.31 -16.01 15.18
C ASP A 498 2.92 -14.54 15.40
N GLU A 499 1.85 -14.07 14.74
CA GLU A 499 1.33 -12.71 14.91
C GLU A 499 0.81 -12.46 16.33
N LEU A 500 -0.03 -13.35 16.88
CA LEU A 500 -0.56 -13.21 18.24
C LEU A 500 0.58 -13.24 19.28
N SER A 501 1.61 -14.04 19.04
CA SER A 501 2.81 -14.10 19.87
C SER A 501 3.59 -12.77 19.82
N ASP A 502 3.85 -12.23 18.63
CA ASP A 502 4.53 -10.93 18.46
C ASP A 502 3.73 -9.80 19.12
N LEU A 503 2.42 -9.72 18.88
CA LEU A 503 1.54 -8.73 19.50
C LEU A 503 1.54 -8.84 21.04
N SER A 504 1.57 -10.07 21.59
CA SER A 504 1.64 -10.30 23.05
C SER A 504 2.89 -9.65 23.65
N THR A 505 4.04 -9.76 22.97
CA THR A 505 5.27 -9.08 23.41
C THR A 505 5.15 -7.56 23.37
N ARG A 506 4.49 -7.00 22.34
CA ARG A 506 4.38 -5.56 22.13
C ARG A 506 3.35 -4.86 23.01
N VAL A 507 2.47 -5.62 23.67
CA VAL A 507 1.50 -5.08 24.65
C VAL A 507 1.99 -5.22 26.09
N ALA A 508 3.18 -5.80 26.32
CA ALA A 508 3.69 -6.13 27.66
C ALA A 508 3.76 -4.94 28.61
N ASN A 509 4.04 -3.74 28.08
CA ASN A 509 4.03 -2.51 28.87
C ASN A 509 3.55 -1.29 28.08
N ARG A 510 3.21 -0.24 28.82
CA ARG A 510 2.69 1.02 28.26
C ARG A 510 3.61 1.70 27.26
N ARG A 511 4.93 1.59 27.45
CA ARG A 511 5.91 2.25 26.57
C ARG A 511 5.97 1.54 25.22
N GLU A 512 6.15 0.22 25.22
CA GLU A 512 6.19 -0.60 24.00
C GLU A 512 4.87 -0.53 23.24
N TYR A 513 3.75 -0.59 23.97
CA TYR A 513 2.43 -0.45 23.35
C TYR A 513 2.27 0.89 22.64
N ARG A 514 2.70 1.99 23.26
CA ARG A 514 2.59 3.33 22.65
C ARG A 514 3.51 3.52 21.46
N GLN A 515 4.72 2.98 21.53
CA GLN A 515 5.73 3.19 20.49
C GLN A 515 5.49 2.33 19.26
N MET A 516 5.07 1.07 19.43
CA MET A 516 5.01 0.09 18.36
C MET A 516 3.75 -0.78 18.42
N GLY A 517 3.34 -1.22 19.62
CA GLY A 517 2.25 -2.19 19.77
C GLY A 517 0.91 -1.71 19.24
N ARG A 518 0.55 -0.43 19.46
CA ARG A 518 -0.70 0.17 18.98
C ARG A 518 -0.79 0.13 17.45
N ALA A 519 0.27 0.58 16.78
CA ALA A 519 0.31 0.63 15.32
C ALA A 519 0.31 -0.79 14.73
N ALA A 520 1.07 -1.72 15.32
CA ALA A 520 1.08 -3.13 14.91
C ALA A 520 -0.30 -3.79 15.05
N MET A 521 -1.00 -3.59 16.18
CA MET A 521 -2.35 -4.13 16.39
C MET A 521 -3.37 -3.54 15.40
N LEU A 522 -3.33 -2.23 15.16
CA LEU A 522 -4.20 -1.57 14.19
C LEU A 522 -3.96 -2.12 12.78
N ALA A 523 -2.69 -2.27 12.37
CA ALA A 523 -2.35 -2.81 11.06
C ALA A 523 -2.72 -4.30 10.92
N GLY A 524 -2.49 -5.14 11.94
CA GLY A 524 -2.94 -6.54 11.95
C GLY A 524 -4.46 -6.67 11.85
N MET A 525 -5.20 -5.88 12.63
CA MET A 525 -6.67 -5.82 12.56
C MET A 525 -7.16 -5.39 11.18
N SER A 526 -6.60 -4.33 10.59
CA SER A 526 -6.94 -3.91 9.23
C SER A 526 -6.63 -5.01 8.21
N SER A 527 -5.45 -5.64 8.29
CA SER A 527 -5.04 -6.72 7.38
C SER A 527 -6.07 -7.84 7.35
N HIS A 528 -6.50 -8.32 8.52
CA HIS A 528 -7.51 -9.39 8.62
C HIS A 528 -8.93 -8.94 8.30
N ARG A 529 -9.34 -7.72 8.67
CA ARG A 529 -10.68 -7.21 8.36
C ARG A 529 -10.86 -6.91 6.88
N GLN A 530 -9.78 -6.49 6.23
CA GLN A 530 -9.71 -6.26 4.79
C GLN A 530 -9.44 -7.53 4.01
N GLN A 531 -8.73 -8.50 4.61
CA GLN A 531 -8.15 -9.68 3.95
C GLN A 531 -7.16 -9.29 2.85
N ARG A 532 -6.37 -8.25 3.12
CA ARG A 532 -5.44 -7.64 2.17
C ARG A 532 -4.08 -7.50 2.83
N ALA A 533 -3.02 -7.85 2.11
CA ALA A 533 -1.69 -7.79 2.68
C ALA A 533 -1.31 -6.35 3.02
N LEU A 534 -1.03 -6.13 4.30
CA LEU A 534 -0.44 -4.89 4.81
C LEU A 534 1.00 -5.14 5.19
N SER A 535 1.81 -4.08 5.18
CA SER A 535 3.13 -4.18 5.78
C SER A 535 2.99 -3.93 7.27
N VAL A 536 2.96 -5.03 8.01
CA VAL A 536 3.31 -5.06 9.42
C VAL A 536 4.71 -5.64 9.47
N ALA A 537 5.66 -4.90 10.02
CA ALA A 537 6.94 -5.49 10.37
C ALA A 537 6.73 -6.43 11.57
N LEU A 538 6.13 -7.60 11.33
CA LEU A 538 6.20 -8.70 12.29
C LEU A 538 7.66 -9.03 12.46
N VAL A 539 8.14 -9.13 13.70
CA VAL A 539 9.51 -9.53 13.97
C VAL A 539 9.68 -10.94 13.42
N ALA A 540 10.33 -11.07 12.26
CA ALA A 540 10.81 -12.35 11.80
C ALA A 540 11.62 -12.97 12.95
N ALA A 541 11.22 -14.18 13.34
CA ALA A 541 11.70 -14.92 14.48
C ALA A 541 13.16 -14.59 14.83
N ARG A 542 13.39 -14.19 16.09
CA ARG A 542 14.72 -14.02 16.70
C ARG A 542 15.63 -15.16 16.24
N ALA A 543 16.72 -14.82 15.56
CA ALA A 543 17.93 -15.64 15.62
C ALA A 543 18.27 -15.78 17.12
N THR A 544 18.12 -16.99 17.66
CA THR A 544 18.48 -17.28 19.04
C THR A 544 19.99 -17.06 19.24
N PRO A 545 20.46 -16.52 20.38
CA PRO A 545 21.88 -16.21 20.60
C PRO A 545 22.76 -17.44 20.83
N PHE A 546 22.22 -18.65 20.77
CA PHE A 546 22.96 -19.89 21.01
C PHE A 546 22.80 -20.81 19.80
N GLY A 547 23.92 -21.01 19.11
CA GLY A 547 24.00 -21.83 17.91
C GLY A 547 23.56 -23.25 18.17
N LEU A 548 22.46 -23.63 17.55
CA LEU A 548 22.18 -24.97 17.03
C LEU A 548 21.20 -24.75 15.87
N ALA A 549 21.76 -24.42 14.71
CA ALA A 549 21.03 -24.34 13.46
C ALA A 549 20.49 -25.74 13.14
N ARG A 550 19.18 -25.92 13.23
CA ARG A 550 18.52 -27.03 12.57
C ARG A 550 18.54 -26.70 11.08
N ALA A 551 19.53 -27.24 10.37
CA ALA A 551 19.69 -27.09 8.93
C ALA A 551 18.44 -27.67 8.23
N GLY A 552 17.55 -26.78 7.80
CA GLY A 552 16.32 -27.13 7.10
C GLY A 552 15.95 -26.07 6.08
N ARG A 553 16.44 -26.28 4.84
CA ARG A 553 16.04 -25.67 3.54
C ARG A 553 16.08 -24.13 3.43
N GLY A 554 16.72 -23.67 2.35
CA GLY A 554 17.02 -22.27 2.07
C GLY A 554 15.82 -21.32 2.21
N GLY A 555 16.08 -20.20 2.88
CA GLY A 555 15.09 -19.17 3.20
C GLY A 555 14.52 -18.49 1.95
N ARG A 556 13.43 -19.07 1.42
CA ARG A 556 12.32 -18.27 0.91
C ARG A 556 11.52 -17.85 2.13
N GLY A 557 11.42 -16.53 2.37
CA GLY A 557 10.61 -16.01 3.49
C GLY A 557 9.20 -16.61 3.45
N ALA A 558 8.64 -16.93 4.62
CA ALA A 558 7.29 -17.45 4.73
C ALA A 558 6.31 -16.57 3.92
N PRO A 559 5.36 -17.15 3.18
CA PRO A 559 4.43 -16.39 2.36
C PRO A 559 3.64 -15.42 3.25
N ARG A 560 3.67 -14.12 2.91
CA ARG A 560 2.90 -13.11 3.64
C ARG A 560 1.41 -13.37 3.41
N PRO A 561 0.58 -13.44 4.47
CA PRO A 561 -0.85 -13.64 4.32
C PRO A 561 -1.45 -12.52 3.44
N TYR A 562 -2.41 -12.90 2.59
CA TYR A 562 -3.16 -12.01 1.69
C TYR A 562 -2.34 -11.31 0.58
N ALA A 563 -1.07 -11.66 0.36
CA ALA A 563 -0.25 -11.01 -0.66
C ALA A 563 -0.52 -11.63 -2.05
N THR A 564 -0.94 -10.81 -3.01
CA THR A 564 -1.14 -11.27 -4.39
C THR A 564 0.21 -11.45 -5.13
N PRO A 565 0.27 -12.23 -6.22
CA PRO A 565 1.49 -12.38 -7.02
C PRO A 565 2.05 -11.03 -7.51
N ALA A 566 1.18 -10.09 -7.90
CA ALA A 566 1.60 -8.75 -8.32
C ALA A 566 2.30 -7.96 -7.21
N MET A 567 1.78 -8.04 -5.97
CA MET A 567 2.40 -7.45 -4.80
C MET A 567 3.79 -8.05 -4.51
N GLN A 568 3.88 -9.38 -4.55
CA GLN A 568 5.14 -10.10 -4.28
C GLN A 568 6.21 -9.76 -5.32
N ASN A 569 5.85 -9.77 -6.61
CA ASN A 569 6.74 -9.40 -7.70
C ASN A 569 7.28 -7.96 -7.52
N MET A 570 6.41 -7.00 -7.16
CA MET A 570 6.85 -5.63 -6.92
C MET A 570 7.84 -5.53 -5.76
N VAL A 571 7.64 -6.29 -4.69
CA VAL A 571 8.60 -6.36 -3.56
C VAL A 571 9.94 -6.95 -4.02
N GLU A 572 9.93 -7.98 -4.87
CA GLU A 572 11.16 -8.57 -5.43
C GLU A 572 11.91 -7.58 -6.34
N ILE A 573 11.20 -6.83 -7.18
CA ILE A 573 11.77 -5.76 -8.01
C ILE A 573 12.42 -4.69 -7.11
N SER A 574 11.73 -4.27 -6.04
CA SER A 574 12.26 -3.31 -5.07
C SER A 574 13.52 -3.81 -4.36
N ARG A 575 13.55 -5.08 -3.95
CA ARG A 575 14.73 -5.72 -3.35
C ARG A 575 15.90 -5.80 -4.32
N SER A 576 15.63 -6.16 -5.57
CA SER A 576 16.65 -6.25 -6.62
C SER A 576 17.27 -4.89 -6.94
N ALA A 577 16.46 -3.83 -7.03
CA ALA A 577 16.93 -2.46 -7.24
C ALA A 577 17.84 -1.97 -6.11
N ARG A 578 17.57 -2.34 -4.85
CA ARG A 578 18.46 -2.05 -3.71
C ARG A 578 19.75 -2.84 -3.75
N GLY A 579 19.69 -4.13 -4.08
CA GLY A 579 20.87 -5.00 -4.17
C GLY A 579 21.89 -4.50 -5.20
N GLN A 580 21.41 -3.93 -6.31
CA GLN A 580 22.26 -3.30 -7.32
C GLN A 580 22.86 -1.96 -6.85
N GLY A 581 22.16 -1.22 -5.98
CA GLY A 581 22.66 0.03 -5.39
C GLY A 581 23.66 -0.13 -4.25
N GLN A 582 23.78 -1.33 -3.65
CA GLN A 582 24.68 -1.63 -2.53
C GLN A 582 25.97 -2.35 -2.92
N GLN A 583 26.23 -2.63 -4.20
CA GLN A 583 27.58 -3.06 -4.59
C GLN A 583 28.57 -1.90 -4.33
N PRO A 584 29.57 -2.07 -3.46
CA PRO A 584 30.65 -1.09 -3.36
C PRO A 584 31.29 -1.04 -4.75
N ARG A 585 31.26 0.14 -5.39
CA ARG A 585 32.07 0.40 -6.59
C ARG A 585 33.48 -0.07 -6.26
N ALA A 586 33.93 -1.14 -6.90
CA ALA A 586 35.28 -1.63 -6.76
C ALA A 586 36.22 -0.44 -7.00
N ARG A 587 37.10 -0.16 -6.04
CA ARG A 587 38.15 0.84 -6.23
C ARG A 587 38.90 0.46 -7.51
N PRO A 588 39.08 1.37 -8.49
CA PRO A 588 39.93 1.07 -9.62
C PRO A 588 41.32 0.72 -9.08
N SER A 589 41.86 -0.40 -9.55
CA SER A 589 43.21 -0.87 -9.23
C SER A 589 44.19 0.27 -9.45
N PRO A 590 45.12 0.55 -8.53
CA PRO A 590 46.18 1.52 -8.80
C PRO A 590 46.99 1.05 -10.02
N PRO A 591 47.41 1.97 -10.90
CA PRO A 591 48.21 1.61 -12.07
C PRO A 591 49.52 0.94 -11.64
N PRO A 592 50.05 0.00 -12.44
CA PRO A 592 51.27 -0.71 -12.12
C PRO A 592 52.45 0.27 -11.99
N GLN A 593 53.21 0.15 -10.91
CA GLN A 593 54.41 0.94 -10.69
C GLN A 593 55.46 0.61 -11.77
N PRO A 594 56.15 1.62 -12.33
CA PRO A 594 57.25 1.38 -13.25
C PRO A 594 58.47 0.77 -12.51
N PRO A 595 59.30 -0.02 -13.20
CA PRO A 595 60.45 -0.69 -12.61
C PRO A 595 61.50 0.31 -12.09
N PRO A 596 62.32 -0.08 -11.09
CA PRO A 596 63.27 0.82 -10.45
C PRO A 596 64.34 1.30 -11.44
N ALA A 597 64.38 2.61 -11.67
CA ALA A 597 65.41 3.25 -12.47
C ALA A 597 66.77 3.18 -11.75
N ALA A 598 67.77 2.69 -12.49
CA ALA A 598 69.17 2.67 -12.05
C ALA A 598 69.69 4.09 -11.80
N LYS A 599 70.45 4.24 -10.70
CA LYS A 599 71.14 5.46 -10.31
C LYS A 599 71.97 6.04 -11.47
N ARG A 600 71.71 7.31 -11.81
CA ARG A 600 72.75 8.22 -12.31
C ARG A 600 72.61 9.57 -11.61
N MET A 601 73.63 9.90 -10.82
CA MET A 601 73.93 11.25 -10.36
C MET A 601 74.18 12.16 -11.55
N HIS A 602 73.61 13.36 -11.55
CA HIS A 602 74.33 14.60 -11.89
C HIS A 602 73.64 15.81 -11.23
N LEU A 603 74.48 16.79 -10.88
CA LEU A 603 74.29 17.92 -9.97
C LEU A 603 73.64 19.15 -10.62
N ARG A 604 72.84 19.89 -9.82
CA ARG A 604 72.60 21.37 -9.69
C ARG A 604 72.44 22.24 -10.97
N PHE A 605 71.72 23.36 -11.03
CA PHE A 605 71.48 24.47 -10.08
C PHE A 605 70.12 25.16 -10.34
N ALA A 606 69.70 25.96 -9.37
CA ALA A 606 68.58 26.91 -9.45
C ALA A 606 68.91 28.12 -10.32
N GLU A 607 67.90 28.62 -11.03
CA GLU A 607 67.38 30.00 -10.93
C GLU A 607 65.87 29.96 -11.11
#